data_AF-A0A6P7JJR0-F1
#
_entry.id   AF-A0A6P7JJR0-F1
#
_cell.length_a   1.000
_cell.length_b   1.000
_cell.length_c   1.000
_cell.angle_alpha   90.00
_cell.angle_beta   90.00
_cell.angle_gamma   90.00
#
_symmetry.space_group_name_H-M   'P 1'
#
loop_
_entity.id
_entity.type
_entity.pdbx_description
1 polymer ?
#
loop_
_entity_poly.entity_id
_entity_poly.type
_entity_poly.pdbx_seq_one_letter_code
_entity_poly.pdbx_strand_id
1 'polypeptide(L)'
;MKPGFIKRLTHSGQWKTDIESAAVPGFIQARLIVEGPPRDTFIRLPGWGKGVVFINGQNLGRYWHIGPQHFLYLPAPWLRSGENQVQSTQKL
;
A
#
# COMPACT_ATOMS: atom_id res chain seq x y z
N MET A 1 12.59 8.00 0.09
CA MET A 1 11.60 8.95 -0.46
C MET A 1 11.49 10.13 0.51
N LYS A 2 11.35 11.37 0.06
CA LYS A 2 11.31 12.54 0.97
C LYS A 2 10.04 12.49 1.85
N PRO A 3 10.10 12.73 3.17
CA PRO A 3 8.92 12.69 4.04
C PRO A 3 7.78 13.62 3.58
N GLY A 4 8.12 14.81 3.07
CA GLY A 4 7.15 15.75 2.52
C GLY A 4 6.43 15.24 1.26
N PHE A 5 7.04 14.35 0.49
CA PHE A 5 6.37 13.71 -0.65
C PHE A 5 5.30 12.73 -0.17
N ILE A 6 5.62 11.88 0.80
CA ILE A 6 4.67 10.91 1.37
C ILE A 6 3.49 11.64 2.03
N LYS A 7 3.76 12.71 2.79
CA LYS A 7 2.67 13.52 3.36
C LYS A 7 1.73 14.08 2.29
N ARG A 8 2.25 14.52 1.14
CA ARG A 8 1.38 14.98 0.04
C ARG A 8 0.59 13.84 -0.58
N LEU A 9 1.21 12.67 -0.75
CA LEU A 9 0.54 11.48 -1.26
C LEU A 9 -0.60 11.02 -0.34
N THR A 10 -0.40 11.04 0.99
CA THR A 10 -1.43 10.61 1.94
C THR A 10 -2.60 11.59 2.04
N HIS A 11 -2.35 12.89 1.82
CA HIS A 11 -3.35 13.96 1.94
C HIS A 11 -3.85 14.49 0.59
N SER A 12 -3.46 13.89 -0.54
CA SER A 12 -3.90 14.37 -1.86
C SER A 12 -5.40 14.13 -2.03
N GLY A 13 -6.17 15.22 -2.21
CA GLY A 13 -7.62 15.18 -2.35
C GLY A 13 -8.16 14.72 -3.71
N GLN A 14 -7.29 14.35 -4.66
CA GLN A 14 -7.69 13.97 -6.03
C GLN A 14 -7.17 12.59 -6.40
N TRP A 15 -7.77 11.55 -5.80
CA TRP A 15 -7.64 10.18 -6.30
C TRP A 15 -8.73 9.95 -7.33
N LYS A 16 -8.34 9.59 -8.55
CA LYS A 16 -9.30 9.18 -9.59
C LYS A 16 -9.57 7.69 -9.47
N THR A 17 -10.83 7.31 -9.64
CA THR A 17 -11.20 5.90 -9.76
C THR A 17 -11.12 5.54 -11.24
N ASP A 18 -9.90 5.36 -11.72
CA ASP A 18 -9.66 4.90 -13.09
C ASP A 18 -9.43 3.38 -13.06
N ILE A 19 -10.33 2.63 -13.70
CA ILE A 19 -10.29 1.15 -13.75
C ILE A 19 -9.33 0.67 -14.85
N GLU A 20 -9.00 1.54 -15.81
CA GLU A 20 -8.04 1.24 -16.85
C GLU A 20 -6.62 1.48 -16.33
N SER A 21 -5.94 0.37 -16.02
CA SER A 21 -4.52 0.38 -15.70
C SER A 21 -3.74 0.76 -16.96
N ALA A 22 -3.47 2.06 -17.12
CA ALA A 22 -2.48 2.50 -18.09
C ALA A 22 -1.15 1.78 -17.78
N ALA A 23 -0.44 1.31 -18.81
CA ALA A 23 0.80 0.55 -18.71
C ALA A 23 2.01 1.35 -18.16
N VAL A 24 1.73 2.37 -17.33
CA VAL A 24 2.67 3.35 -16.82
C VAL A 24 2.81 3.18 -15.30
N PRO A 25 3.97 3.55 -14.72
CA PRO A 25 4.13 3.58 -13.29
C PRO A 25 3.12 4.53 -12.63
N GLY A 26 2.41 4.04 -11.62
CA GLY A 26 1.36 4.79 -10.94
C GLY A 26 1.34 4.56 -9.44
N PHE A 27 0.58 5.40 -8.74
CA PHE A 27 0.21 5.15 -7.35
C PHE A 27 -1.21 4.62 -7.30
N ILE A 28 -1.42 3.59 -6.49
CA ILE A 28 -2.73 3.03 -6.20
C ILE A 28 -3.01 3.24 -4.73
N GLN A 29 -4.24 3.62 -4.42
CA GLN A 29 -4.74 3.75 -3.07
C GLN A 29 -5.94 2.83 -2.86
N ALA A 30 -5.97 2.17 -1.71
CA ALA A 30 -7.08 1.37 -1.23
C ALA A 30 -7.34 1.65 0.25
N ARG A 31 -8.51 1.23 0.74
CA ARG A 31 -8.90 1.29 2.15
C ARG A 31 -9.02 -0.13 2.69
N LEU A 32 -8.38 -0.39 3.83
CA LEU A 32 -8.50 -1.64 4.58
C LEU A 32 -9.34 -1.37 5.84
N ILE A 33 -10.45 -2.08 5.99
CA ILE A 33 -11.28 -2.02 7.20
C ILE A 33 -10.86 -3.15 8.14
N VAL A 34 -10.45 -2.81 9.35
CA VAL A 34 -10.08 -3.77 10.40
C VAL A 34 -11.17 -3.78 11.46
N GLU A 35 -11.90 -4.90 11.54
CA GLU A 35 -12.92 -5.11 12.57
C GLU A 35 -12.28 -5.56 13.89
N GLY A 36 -12.61 -4.86 14.97
CA GLY A 36 -12.09 -5.16 16.30
C GLY A 36 -10.59 -4.79 16.49
N PRO A 37 -9.93 -5.36 17.50
CA PRO A 37 -8.53 -5.07 17.80
C PRO A 37 -7.59 -5.53 16.66
N PRO A 38 -6.64 -4.70 16.20
CA PRO A 38 -5.70 -5.09 15.16
C PRO A 38 -4.81 -6.27 15.56
N ARG A 39 -4.45 -7.08 14.55
CA ARG A 39 -3.55 -8.24 14.69
C ARG A 39 -2.46 -8.17 13.64
N ASP A 40 -1.31 -8.74 13.97
CA ASP A 40 -0.22 -8.90 13.02
C ASP A 40 -0.73 -9.68 11.81
N THR A 41 -0.31 -9.27 10.62
CA THR A 41 -0.79 -9.87 9.37
C THR A 41 0.29 -9.79 8.29
N PHE A 42 -0.06 -10.22 7.08
CA PHE A 42 0.80 -10.18 5.92
C PHE A 42 0.06 -9.60 4.72
N ILE A 43 0.73 -8.74 3.96
CA ILE A 43 0.24 -8.26 2.68
C ILE A 43 0.80 -9.14 1.56
N ARG A 44 -0.09 -9.62 0.69
CA ARG A 44 0.24 -10.30 -0.57
C ARG A 44 -0.37 -9.53 -1.73
N LEU A 45 0.38 -9.38 -2.82
CA LEU A 45 -0.01 -8.60 -4.01
C LEU A 45 0.05 -9.49 -5.26
N PRO A 46 -0.87 -10.46 -5.42
CA PRO A 46 -0.88 -11.34 -6.59
C PRO A 46 -1.19 -10.55 -7.87
N GLY A 47 -0.45 -10.81 -8.95
CA GLY A 47 -0.61 -10.12 -10.23
C GLY A 47 0.04 -8.73 -10.31
N TRP A 48 0.66 -8.24 -9.23
CA TRP A 48 1.38 -6.97 -9.25
C TRP A 48 2.84 -7.18 -9.65
N GLY A 49 3.40 -6.31 -10.49
CA GLY A 49 4.78 -6.40 -10.98
C GLY A 49 5.84 -6.15 -9.89
N LYS A 50 6.12 -4.88 -9.59
CA LYS A 50 7.05 -4.46 -8.52
C LYS A 50 6.74 -3.08 -7.96
N GLY A 51 7.14 -2.86 -6.71
CA GLY A 51 6.85 -1.58 -6.05
C GLY A 51 7.17 -1.53 -4.56
N VAL A 52 6.52 -0.57 -3.88
CA VAL A 52 6.63 -0.29 -2.45
C VAL A 52 5.22 -0.13 -1.88
N VAL A 53 4.98 -0.66 -0.68
CA VAL A 53 3.70 -0.52 0.04
C VAL A 53 3.85 0.46 1.20
N PHE A 54 2.83 1.28 1.42
CA PHE A 54 2.69 2.16 2.56
C PHE A 54 1.37 1.88 3.29
N ILE A 55 1.41 1.82 4.62
CA ILE A 55 0.26 1.63 5.49
C ILE A 55 0.17 2.82 6.43
N ASN A 56 -0.94 3.56 6.37
CA ASN A 56 -1.13 4.78 7.16
C ASN A 56 0.06 5.76 7.07
N GLY A 57 0.66 5.86 5.87
CA GLY A 57 1.85 6.68 5.59
C GLY A 57 3.20 6.08 6.00
N GLN A 58 3.23 4.91 6.64
CA GLN A 58 4.46 4.20 7.00
C GLN A 58 4.91 3.27 5.87
N ASN A 59 6.20 3.29 5.52
CA ASN A 59 6.75 2.44 4.47
C ASN A 59 6.93 0.99 4.97
N LEU A 60 6.15 0.07 4.44
CA LEU A 60 6.19 -1.35 4.78
C LEU A 60 7.35 -2.10 4.12
N GLY A 61 7.76 -1.65 2.94
CA GLY A 61 8.86 -2.26 2.19
C GLY A 61 8.53 -2.52 0.73
N ARG A 62 9.48 -3.18 0.07
CA ARG A 62 9.46 -3.47 -1.37
C ARG A 62 8.84 -4.83 -1.64
N TYR A 63 8.03 -4.93 -2.68
CA TYR A 63 7.58 -6.19 -3.24
C TYR A 63 8.07 -6.33 -4.69
N TRP A 64 8.28 -7.58 -5.11
CA TRP A 64 8.57 -7.90 -6.50
C TRP A 64 8.10 -9.32 -6.78
N HIS A 65 7.29 -9.51 -7.83
CA HIS A 65 6.68 -10.81 -8.16
C HIS A 65 7.69 -11.95 -8.36
N ILE A 66 8.96 -11.66 -8.70
CA ILE A 66 9.99 -12.67 -8.94
C ILE A 66 10.34 -13.49 -7.68
N GLY A 67 9.97 -13.02 -6.49
CA GLY A 67 10.25 -13.71 -5.23
C GLY A 67 11.71 -13.57 -4.75
N PRO A 68 12.15 -14.39 -3.77
CA PRO A 68 11.40 -15.45 -3.09
C PRO A 68 10.37 -14.92 -2.06
N GLN A 69 10.47 -13.65 -1.67
CA GLN A 69 9.53 -13.04 -0.74
C GLN A 69 8.23 -12.63 -1.44
N HIS A 70 7.12 -13.26 -1.07
CA HIS A 70 5.78 -12.96 -1.62
C HIS A 70 4.86 -12.25 -0.62
N PHE A 71 5.29 -12.12 0.64
CA PHE A 71 4.52 -11.53 1.73
C PHE A 71 5.33 -10.43 2.42
N LEU A 72 4.68 -9.32 2.73
CA LEU A 72 5.21 -8.27 3.58
C LEU A 72 4.54 -8.37 4.95
N TYR A 73 5.34 -8.57 6.00
CA TYR A 73 4.85 -8.57 7.37
C TYR A 73 4.33 -7.19 7.74
N LEU A 74 3.08 -7.13 8.22
CA LEU A 74 2.41 -5.92 8.68
C LEU A 74 2.14 -6.02 10.20
N PRO A 75 2.88 -5.25 11.02
CA PRO A 75 2.66 -5.22 12.46
C PRO A 75 1.29 -4.64 12.83
N ALA A 76 0.60 -5.26 13.80
CA ALA A 76 -0.63 -4.76 14.42
C ALA A 76 -0.53 -3.30 14.87
N PRO A 77 0.58 -2.82 15.49
CA PRO A 77 0.68 -1.42 15.91
C PRO A 77 0.61 -0.40 14.77
N TRP A 78 0.76 -0.82 13.51
CA TRP A 78 0.64 0.07 12.36
C TRP A 78 -0.80 0.21 11.86
N LEU A 79 -1.69 -0.64 12.37
CA LEU A 79 -3.10 -0.67 12.05
C LEU A 79 -3.93 0.00 13.16
N ARG A 80 -5.11 0.46 12.76
CA ARG A 80 -6.15 0.99 13.65
C ARG A 80 -7.40 0.14 13.47
N SER A 81 -8.22 0.01 14.52
CA SER A 81 -9.60 -0.45 14.34
C SER A 81 -10.34 0.52 13.42
N GLY A 82 -11.10 -0.01 12.46
CA GLY A 82 -11.75 0.79 11.41
C GLY A 82 -10.86 0.98 10.16
N GLU A 83 -10.90 2.17 9.58
CA GLU A 83 -10.28 2.45 8.27
C GLU A 83 -8.75 2.66 8.36
N ASN A 84 -8.03 1.99 7.47
CA ASN A 84 -6.59 2.12 7.27
C ASN A 84 -6.29 2.43 5.81
N GLN A 85 -5.41 3.39 5.57
CA GLN A 85 -4.99 3.77 4.23
C GLN A 85 -3.88 2.84 3.74
N VAL A 86 -4.10 2.22 2.58
CA VAL A 86 -3.10 1.41 1.88
C VAL A 86 -2.73 2.14 0.60
N GLN A 87 -1.44 2.40 0.41
CA GLN A 87 -0.92 3.01 -0.82
C GLN A 87 0.20 2.17 -1.37
N SER A 88 0.30 2.09 -2.69
CA SER A 88 1.41 1.39 -3.32
C SER A 88 1.82 2.06 -4.62
N THR A 89 3.12 2.02 -4.92
CA THR A 89 3.60 2.27 -6.28
C THR A 89 3.47 0.99 -7.08
N GLN A 90 2.89 1.02 -8.26
CA GLN A 90 2.90 -0.12 -9.18
C GLN A 90 3.71 0.22 -10.42
N LYS A 91 4.67 -0.64 -10.76
CA LYS A 91 5.22 -0.79 -12.11
C LYS A 91 4.92 -2.23 -12.55
N LEU A 92 4.33 -2.38 -13.73
CA LEU A 92 4.13 -3.68 -14.38
C LEU A 92 5.47 -4.40 -14.56
#